data_AF-A0A2N1M1S7-F1
#
_entry.id   AF-A0A2N1M1S7-F1
#
_cell.length_a   1.000
_cell.length_b   1.000
_cell.length_c   1.000
_cell.angle_alpha   90.00
_cell.angle_beta   90.00
_cell.angle_gamma   90.00
#
_symmetry.space_group_name_H-M   'P 1'
#
loop_
_entity.id
_entity.type
_entity.pdbx_description
1 polymer ?
#
loop_
_entity_poly.entity_id
_entity_poly.type
_entity_poly.pdbx_seq_one_letter_code
_entity_poly.pdbx_strand_id
1 'polypeptide(L)'
;MSTSQYLSILLSLPCPNCLDIIASNRTFYTRVSALATIGITNQCCKKTYYDSQARIYKPIIDSAKSSCDTILYEILDQLELTHLSGQEKVLPVGFDCSWSHSRNAHQASGEFLYLGDLPGYNYQPVIGFYTVENSRVIRKSENDSSKIVYKGNFDGTLRKMEHAILLALLNNIMPIWGECWEKGPN
;
A
#
# COMPACT_ATOMS: atom_id res chain seq x y z
N MET A 1 -10.13 -3.89 2.55
CA MET A 1 -9.77 -4.93 1.58
C MET A 1 -10.08 -6.23 2.27
N SER A 2 -11.11 -6.94 1.83
CA SER A 2 -11.43 -8.23 2.45
C SER A 2 -10.36 -9.26 2.08
N THR A 3 -10.18 -10.28 2.92
CA THR A 3 -9.28 -11.41 2.62
C THR A 3 -9.63 -12.03 1.26
N SER A 4 -10.91 -12.07 0.90
CA SER A 4 -11.37 -12.58 -0.40
C SER A 4 -10.91 -11.71 -1.57
N GLN A 5 -10.96 -10.38 -1.45
CA GLN A 5 -10.47 -9.47 -2.50
C GLN A 5 -8.96 -9.59 -2.67
N TYR A 6 -8.22 -9.63 -1.55
CA TYR A 6 -6.77 -9.82 -1.56
C TYR A 6 -6.38 -11.13 -2.24
N LEU A 7 -7.02 -12.24 -1.85
CA LEU A 7 -6.79 -13.54 -2.46
C LEU A 7 -7.20 -13.58 -3.94
N SER A 8 -8.29 -12.92 -4.33
CA SER A 8 -8.70 -12.83 -5.72
C SER A 8 -7.64 -12.11 -6.58
N ILE A 9 -7.07 -11.01 -6.08
CA ILE A 9 -5.99 -10.28 -6.76
C ILE A 9 -4.76 -11.19 -6.92
N LEU A 10 -4.35 -11.88 -5.85
CA LEU A 10 -3.19 -12.78 -5.87
C LEU A 10 -3.38 -13.96 -6.82
N LEU A 11 -4.57 -14.57 -6.84
CA LEU A 11 -4.85 -15.75 -7.64
C LEU A 11 -5.10 -15.45 -9.13
N SER A 12 -5.27 -14.18 -9.50
CA SER A 12 -5.50 -13.76 -10.89
C SER A 12 -4.23 -13.70 -11.76
N LEU A 13 -3.07 -14.05 -11.19
CA LEU A 13 -1.78 -13.95 -11.87
C LEU A 13 -1.61 -14.88 -13.07
N PRO A 14 -1.20 -14.37 -14.25
CA PRO A 14 -0.75 -15.21 -15.35
C PRO A 14 0.66 -15.76 -15.08
N CYS A 15 0.82 -17.08 -15.18
CA CYS A 15 2.12 -17.75 -15.12
C CYS A 15 2.79 -17.75 -16.51
N PRO A 16 3.95 -17.10 -16.69
CA PRO A 16 4.63 -16.99 -17.99
C PRO A 16 5.36 -18.28 -18.43
N ASN A 17 5.48 -19.29 -17.56
CA ASN A 17 6.10 -20.60 -17.87
C ASN A 17 5.06 -21.71 -18.13
N CYS A 18 3.81 -21.36 -18.46
CA CYS A 18 2.81 -22.33 -18.93
C CYS A 18 3.10 -22.79 -20.37
N LEU A 19 4.27 -23.40 -20.61
CA LEU A 19 4.47 -24.30 -21.73
C LEU A 19 3.77 -25.62 -21.37
N ASP A 20 2.63 -25.87 -22.02
CA ASP A 20 1.91 -27.15 -22.19
C ASP A 20 2.06 -28.26 -21.13
N ILE A 21 1.57 -28.04 -19.91
CA ILE A 21 1.36 -29.15 -18.97
C ILE A 21 -0.05 -29.11 -18.38
N ILE A 22 -0.87 -30.04 -18.87
CA ILE A 22 -2.08 -30.67 -18.33
C ILE A 22 -2.90 -29.83 -17.32
N ALA A 23 -4.12 -29.48 -17.72
CA ALA A 23 -5.07 -28.59 -17.04
C ALA A 23 -5.39 -28.91 -15.56
N SER A 24 -5.06 -30.11 -15.05
CA SER A 24 -5.23 -30.48 -13.63
C SER A 24 -4.24 -29.78 -12.69
N ASN A 25 -3.10 -29.28 -13.18
CA ASN A 25 -2.03 -28.68 -12.36
C ASN A 25 -1.97 -27.14 -12.37
N ARG A 26 -2.78 -26.47 -13.21
CA ARG A 26 -2.75 -24.99 -13.37
C ARG A 26 -3.05 -24.24 -12.06
N THR A 27 -4.01 -24.71 -11.28
CA THR A 27 -4.41 -24.06 -10.02
C THR A 27 -3.30 -24.08 -8.97
N PHE A 28 -2.43 -25.11 -9.00
CA PHE A 28 -1.32 -25.25 -8.06
C PHE A 28 -0.17 -24.29 -8.41
N TYR A 29 0.24 -24.21 -9.68
CA TYR A 29 1.32 -23.32 -10.10
C TYR A 29 0.97 -21.82 -9.98
N THR A 30 -0.27 -21.43 -10.31
CA THR A 30 -0.73 -20.03 -10.10
C THR A 30 -0.68 -19.63 -8.62
N ARG A 31 -1.05 -20.55 -7.72
CA ARG A 31 -0.95 -20.34 -6.26
C ARG A 31 0.51 -20.21 -5.80
N VAL A 32 1.39 -21.08 -6.28
CA VAL A 32 2.83 -21.04 -5.94
C VAL A 32 3.48 -19.73 -6.42
N SER A 33 3.17 -19.26 -7.64
CA SER A 33 3.73 -18.00 -8.14
C SER A 33 3.22 -16.77 -7.40
N ALA A 34 1.94 -16.75 -7.01
CA ALA A 34 1.37 -15.68 -6.19
C ALA A 34 2.05 -15.61 -4.82
N LEU A 35 2.16 -16.75 -4.13
CA LEU A 35 2.82 -16.87 -2.84
C LEU A 35 4.31 -16.53 -2.92
N ALA A 36 4.98 -16.92 -4.02
CA ALA A 36 6.36 -16.53 -4.26
C ALA A 36 6.53 -15.03 -4.51
N THR A 37 5.58 -14.40 -5.20
CA THR A 37 5.63 -12.95 -5.50
C THR A 37 5.45 -12.08 -4.24
N ILE A 38 4.73 -12.59 -3.23
CA ILE A 38 4.62 -11.95 -1.90
C ILE A 38 5.63 -12.47 -0.88
N GLY A 39 6.64 -13.25 -1.31
CA GLY A 39 7.76 -13.67 -0.46
C GLY A 39 7.48 -14.84 0.49
N ILE A 40 6.36 -15.54 0.34
CA ILE A 40 6.00 -16.71 1.17
C ILE A 40 6.72 -17.98 0.68
N THR A 41 7.05 -18.09 -0.61
CA THR A 41 7.77 -19.26 -1.17
C THR A 41 8.90 -18.86 -2.12
N ASN A 42 9.96 -19.67 -2.19
CA ASN A 42 11.18 -19.38 -2.98
C ASN A 42 11.13 -19.89 -4.44
N GLN A 43 9.96 -20.19 -5.02
CA GLN A 43 9.87 -21.02 -6.23
C GLN A 43 9.79 -20.27 -7.58
N CYS A 44 9.80 -18.94 -7.61
CA CYS A 44 9.81 -18.20 -8.88
C CYS A 44 11.24 -17.94 -9.39
N CYS A 45 11.44 -18.11 -10.71
CA CYS A 45 12.66 -17.58 -11.32
C CYS A 45 12.67 -16.05 -11.20
N LYS A 46 13.87 -15.46 -11.04
CA LYS A 46 14.07 -14.04 -10.72
C LYS A 46 13.31 -13.09 -11.65
N LYS A 47 13.23 -13.41 -12.95
CA LYS A 47 12.50 -12.61 -13.94
C LYS A 47 10.99 -12.65 -13.71
N THR A 48 10.41 -13.85 -13.59
CA THR A 48 8.97 -14.02 -13.33
C THR A 48 8.53 -13.40 -12.01
N TYR A 49 9.39 -13.42 -10.99
CA TYR A 49 9.15 -12.74 -9.71
C TYR A 49 8.97 -11.23 -9.94
N TYR A 50 9.94 -10.54 -10.56
CA TYR A 50 9.85 -9.10 -10.77
C TYR A 50 8.73 -8.69 -11.72
N ASP A 51 8.50 -9.45 -12.80
CA ASP A 51 7.42 -9.19 -13.75
C ASP A 51 6.03 -9.34 -13.10
N SER A 52 5.88 -10.31 -12.19
CA SER A 52 4.63 -10.51 -11.45
C SER A 52 4.46 -9.45 -10.36
N GLN A 53 5.54 -9.11 -9.64
CA GLN A 53 5.53 -8.05 -8.65
C GLN A 53 5.06 -6.72 -9.27
N ALA A 54 5.64 -6.31 -10.41
CA ALA A 54 5.27 -5.08 -11.10
C ALA A 54 3.78 -5.04 -11.52
N ARG A 55 3.18 -6.19 -11.85
CA ARG A 55 1.77 -6.29 -12.24
C ARG A 55 0.81 -6.22 -11.06
N ILE A 56 1.17 -6.81 -9.91
CA ILE A 56 0.27 -6.92 -8.76
C ILE A 56 0.34 -5.69 -7.85
N TYR A 57 1.52 -5.07 -7.76
CA TYR A 57 1.79 -4.08 -6.72
C TYR A 57 0.82 -2.90 -6.78
N LYS A 58 0.56 -2.39 -7.99
CA LYS A 58 -0.39 -1.30 -8.20
C LYS A 58 -1.82 -1.68 -7.80
N PRO A 59 -2.43 -2.79 -8.28
CA PRO A 59 -3.74 -3.25 -7.79
C PRO A 59 -3.85 -3.42 -6.28
N ILE A 60 -2.82 -3.98 -5.62
CA ILE A 60 -2.83 -4.14 -4.15
C ILE A 60 -2.83 -2.77 -3.47
N ILE A 61 -1.95 -1.85 -3.89
CA ILE A 61 -1.88 -0.50 -3.33
C ILE A 61 -3.19 0.25 -3.56
N ASP A 62 -3.75 0.21 -4.77
CA ASP A 62 -4.99 0.90 -5.10
C ASP A 62 -6.17 0.32 -4.28
N SER A 63 -6.21 -1.00 -4.08
CA SER A 63 -7.23 -1.66 -3.24
C SER A 63 -7.07 -1.34 -1.75
N ALA A 64 -5.82 -1.22 -1.27
CA ALA A 64 -5.54 -0.80 0.09
C ALA A 64 -5.97 0.65 0.34
N LYS A 65 -5.68 1.55 -0.60
CA LYS A 65 -6.12 2.95 -0.55
C LYS A 65 -7.64 3.08 -0.52
N SER A 66 -8.34 2.42 -1.45
CA SER A 66 -9.81 2.43 -1.46
C SER A 66 -10.40 1.89 -0.15
N SER A 67 -9.75 0.89 0.45
CA SER A 67 -10.14 0.40 1.78
C SER A 67 -9.93 1.42 2.89
N CYS A 68 -8.84 2.19 2.84
CA CYS A 68 -8.56 3.26 3.80
C CYS A 68 -9.61 4.36 3.70
N ASP A 69 -10.02 4.72 2.47
CA ASP A 69 -11.04 5.74 2.25
C ASP A 69 -12.39 5.29 2.82
N THR A 70 -12.82 4.05 2.55
CA THR A 70 -14.08 3.51 3.09
C THR A 70 -14.11 3.56 4.61
N ILE A 71 -13.06 3.09 5.27
CA ILE A 71 -13.03 3.05 6.73
C ILE A 71 -12.89 4.45 7.35
N LEU A 72 -12.22 5.37 6.66
CA LEU A 72 -12.16 6.77 7.07
C LEU A 72 -13.56 7.40 7.07
N TYR A 73 -14.37 7.18 6.03
CA TYR A 73 -15.76 7.65 6.03
C TYR A 73 -16.59 7.03 7.15
N GLU A 74 -16.47 5.71 7.40
CA GLU A 74 -17.16 5.04 8.52
C GLU A 74 -16.80 5.68 9.88
N ILE A 75 -15.52 6.02 10.08
CA ILE A 75 -15.04 6.70 11.30
C ILE A 75 -15.60 8.12 11.39
N LEU A 76 -15.63 8.87 10.28
CA LEU A 76 -16.15 10.23 10.28
C LEU A 76 -17.65 10.27 10.59
N ASP A 77 -18.43 9.35 10.02
CA ASP A 77 -19.86 9.20 10.32
C ASP A 77 -20.09 8.86 11.81
N GLN A 78 -19.28 7.95 12.36
CA GLN A 78 -19.29 7.60 13.79
C GLN A 78 -18.96 8.80 14.69
N LEU A 79 -17.93 9.56 14.32
CA LEU A 79 -17.54 10.75 15.06
C LEU A 79 -18.64 11.81 15.01
N GLU A 80 -19.32 12.00 13.87
CA GLU A 80 -20.44 12.93 13.75
C GLU A 80 -21.61 12.56 14.69
N LEU A 81 -21.94 11.27 14.79
CA LEU A 81 -23.00 10.77 15.67
C LEU A 81 -22.67 10.90 17.17
N THR A 82 -21.40 10.77 17.53
CA THR A 82 -20.94 10.77 18.92
C THR A 82 -20.49 12.14 19.41
N HIS A 83 -20.28 13.09 18.50
CA HIS A 83 -19.80 14.42 18.81
C HIS A 83 -20.85 15.25 19.55
N LEU A 84 -20.49 15.75 20.74
CA LEU A 84 -21.34 16.65 21.51
C LEU A 84 -21.19 18.10 21.04
N SER A 85 -22.29 18.84 20.98
CA SER A 85 -22.26 20.27 20.62
C SER A 85 -21.32 21.05 21.54
N GLY A 86 -20.31 21.71 20.97
CA GLY A 86 -19.32 22.52 21.68
C GLY A 86 -17.99 21.83 21.98
N GLN A 87 -17.82 20.54 21.64
CA GLN A 87 -16.50 19.90 21.69
C GLN A 87 -15.64 20.24 20.47
N GLU A 88 -14.33 20.23 20.66
CA GLU A 88 -13.40 20.30 19.54
C GLU A 88 -13.44 18.98 18.79
N LYS A 89 -13.52 19.14 17.49
CA LYS A 89 -13.71 18.06 16.55
C LYS A 89 -12.35 17.51 16.16
N VAL A 90 -11.94 16.40 16.77
CA VAL A 90 -10.59 15.82 16.63
C VAL A 90 -10.66 14.42 16.02
N LEU A 91 -9.87 14.18 14.97
CA LEU A 91 -9.59 12.84 14.45
C LEU A 91 -8.28 12.33 15.07
N PRO A 92 -8.31 11.43 16.06
CA PRO A 92 -7.09 10.92 16.68
C PRO A 92 -6.38 9.94 15.75
N VAL A 93 -5.17 10.32 15.30
CA VAL A 93 -4.37 9.56 14.33
C VAL A 93 -2.97 9.29 14.88
N GLY A 94 -2.56 8.03 14.84
CA GLY A 94 -1.18 7.59 15.01
C GLY A 94 -0.49 7.50 13.67
N PHE A 95 0.80 7.84 13.62
CA PHE A 95 1.62 7.69 12.43
C PHE A 95 2.72 6.66 12.70
N ASP A 96 2.78 5.64 11.86
CA ASP A 96 3.89 4.68 11.87
C ASP A 96 4.58 4.60 10.51
N CYS A 97 5.89 4.38 10.53
CA CYS A 97 6.72 4.30 9.34
C CYS A 97 7.61 3.06 9.39
N SER A 98 7.39 2.18 8.42
CA SER A 98 8.13 0.94 8.24
C SER A 98 9.15 1.06 7.11
N TRP A 99 10.37 0.60 7.41
CA TRP A 99 11.46 0.50 6.45
C TRP A 99 11.63 -0.95 6.04
N SER A 100 11.76 -1.20 4.73
CA SER A 100 12.13 -2.54 4.27
C SER A 100 13.54 -2.88 4.78
N HIS A 101 13.69 -4.05 5.41
CA HIS A 101 14.82 -4.44 6.28
C HIS A 101 16.22 -4.40 5.61
N SER A 102 16.29 -4.26 4.28
CA SER A 102 17.54 -3.88 3.62
C SER A 102 17.65 -2.36 3.65
N ARG A 103 18.59 -1.80 4.43
CA ARG A 103 18.92 -0.35 4.46
C ARG A 103 19.23 0.27 3.08
N ASN A 104 19.28 -0.54 2.02
CA ASN A 104 19.47 -0.17 0.62
C ASN A 104 18.22 -0.37 -0.26
N ALA A 105 17.07 -0.69 0.30
CA ALA A 105 15.88 -1.03 -0.48
C ALA A 105 15.24 0.17 -1.18
N HIS A 106 15.75 1.39 -0.95
CA HIS A 106 15.26 2.61 -1.60
C HIS A 106 13.75 2.78 -1.42
N GLN A 107 13.16 2.20 -0.37
CA GLN A 107 11.71 2.11 -0.18
C GLN A 107 11.36 2.22 1.31
N ALA A 108 10.37 3.05 1.61
CA ALA A 108 9.74 3.17 2.91
C ALA A 108 8.21 3.20 2.71
N SER A 109 7.47 2.71 3.70
CA SER A 109 6.01 2.81 3.74
C SER A 109 5.60 3.39 5.07
N GLY A 110 4.51 4.14 5.09
CA GLY A 110 3.92 4.56 6.35
C GLY A 110 2.42 4.57 6.28
N GLU A 111 1.84 4.55 7.47
CA GLU A 111 0.44 4.36 7.69
C GLU A 111 -0.08 5.31 8.77
N PHE A 112 -1.35 5.68 8.60
CA PHE A 112 -2.13 6.35 9.60
C PHE A 112 -3.07 5.35 10.26
N LEU A 113 -2.96 5.25 11.57
CA LEU A 113 -3.76 4.39 12.42
C LEU A 113 -4.78 5.25 13.15
N TYR A 114 -6.05 4.88 13.07
CA TYR A 114 -7.06 5.51 13.92
C TYR A 114 -6.88 5.03 15.36
N LEU A 115 -6.76 5.98 16.28
CA LEU A 115 -6.51 5.71 17.70
C LEU A 115 -7.78 5.77 18.56
N GLY A 116 -8.93 6.09 17.98
CA GLY A 116 -10.21 6.04 18.66
C GLY A 116 -10.84 4.65 18.62
N ASP A 117 -11.99 4.53 19.28
CA ASP A 117 -12.77 3.30 19.30
C ASP A 117 -13.70 3.25 18.07
N LEU A 118 -13.61 2.18 17.28
CA LEU A 118 -14.51 1.90 16.17
C LEU A 118 -15.27 0.59 16.45
N PRO A 119 -16.59 0.63 16.72
CA PRO A 119 -17.40 -0.54 16.98
C PRO A 119 -17.30 -1.58 15.85
N GLY A 120 -17.08 -2.84 16.21
CA GLY A 120 -16.92 -3.94 15.25
C GLY A 120 -15.48 -4.17 14.77
N TYR A 121 -14.54 -3.31 15.14
CA TYR A 121 -13.11 -3.50 14.86
C TYR A 121 -12.36 -3.91 16.13
N ASN A 122 -11.62 -5.01 16.05
CA ASN A 122 -10.82 -5.54 17.18
C ASN A 122 -9.37 -5.02 17.17
N TYR A 123 -9.03 -4.14 16.24
CA TYR A 123 -7.69 -3.61 16.01
C TYR A 123 -7.78 -2.16 15.54
N GLN A 124 -6.68 -1.41 15.72
CA GLN A 124 -6.56 -0.04 15.23
C GLN A 124 -6.67 -0.03 13.70
N PRO A 125 -7.70 0.61 13.13
CA PRO A 125 -7.88 0.59 11.71
C PRO A 125 -6.87 1.48 11.00
N VAL A 126 -6.36 1.00 9.85
CA VAL A 126 -5.50 1.79 8.96
C VAL A 126 -6.39 2.69 8.11
N ILE A 127 -6.28 3.99 8.30
CA ILE A 127 -7.06 5.04 7.62
C ILE A 127 -6.27 5.75 6.52
N GLY A 128 -4.98 5.42 6.37
CA GLY A 128 -4.14 5.94 5.31
C GLY A 128 -2.92 5.07 5.13
N PHE A 129 -2.52 4.85 3.89
CA PHE A 129 -1.33 4.09 3.55
C PHE A 129 -0.61 4.73 2.36
N TYR A 130 0.70 4.89 2.48
CA TYR A 130 1.52 5.44 1.41
C TYR A 130 2.90 4.77 1.36
N THR A 131 3.44 4.65 0.14
CA THR A 131 4.76 4.07 -0.10
C THR A 131 5.59 5.07 -0.88
N VAL A 132 6.81 5.32 -0.41
CA VAL A 132 7.82 6.14 -1.06
C VAL A 132 8.96 5.25 -1.52
N GLU A 133 9.36 5.42 -2.78
CA GLU A 133 10.39 4.66 -3.45
C GLU A 133 11.30 5.58 -4.25
N ASN A 134 12.61 5.44 -4.08
CA ASN A 134 13.61 6.08 -4.91
C ASN A 134 13.86 5.28 -6.18
N SER A 135 14.21 6.00 -7.25
CA SER A 135 14.67 5.38 -8.48
C SER A 135 15.95 4.56 -8.27
N ARG A 136 15.98 3.34 -8.80
CA ARG A 136 17.16 2.48 -8.82
C ARG A 136 17.94 2.69 -10.11
N VAL A 137 19.16 3.18 -9.98
CA VAL A 137 20.06 3.45 -11.10
C VAL A 137 21.29 2.54 -11.02
N ILE A 138 21.62 1.86 -12.11
CA ILE A 138 22.87 1.11 -12.23
C ILE A 138 23.83 1.90 -13.12
N ARG A 139 25.03 2.19 -12.61
CA ARG A 139 26.13 2.77 -13.39
C ARG A 139 26.88 1.63 -14.08
N LYS A 140 27.10 1.76 -15.39
CA LYS A 140 28.00 0.87 -16.12
C LYS A 140 29.42 1.44 -16.03
N SER A 141 30.36 0.63 -15.58
CA SER A 141 31.76 1.01 -15.38
C SER A 141 32.50 1.42 -16.66
N GLU A 142 32.00 1.01 -17.83
CA GLU A 142 32.74 1.15 -19.09
C GLU A 142 32.55 2.49 -19.81
N ASN A 143 31.44 3.21 -19.62
CA ASN A 143 31.12 4.42 -20.41
C ASN A 143 30.51 5.58 -19.60
N ASP A 144 30.57 5.54 -18.26
CA ASP A 144 29.86 6.46 -17.35
C ASP A 144 28.34 6.55 -17.59
N SER A 145 27.81 5.65 -18.42
CA SER A 145 26.39 5.58 -18.76
C SER A 145 25.62 4.98 -17.58
N SER A 146 24.57 5.66 -17.16
CA SER A 146 23.65 5.17 -16.15
C SER A 146 22.38 4.63 -16.80
N LYS A 147 21.86 3.52 -16.28
CA LYS A 147 20.56 2.97 -16.69
C LYS A 147 19.63 2.97 -15.49
N ILE A 148 18.48 3.61 -15.64
CA ILE A 148 17.38 3.50 -14.69
C ILE A 148 16.80 2.09 -14.84
N VAL A 149 16.92 1.30 -13.79
CA VAL A 149 16.34 -0.05 -13.71
C VAL A 149 14.92 0.01 -13.21
N TYR A 150 14.66 0.94 -12.29
CA TYR A 150 13.36 1.18 -11.70
C TYR A 150 13.19 2.67 -11.46
N LYS A 151 12.06 3.24 -11.89
CA LYS A 151 11.71 4.63 -11.59
C LYS A 151 10.79 4.64 -10.38
N GLY A 152 11.28 5.21 -9.28
CA GLY A 152 10.51 5.41 -8.07
C GLY A 152 9.60 6.64 -8.15
N ASN A 153 8.80 6.86 -7.11
CA ASN A 153 7.90 8.01 -6.99
C ASN A 153 8.51 9.16 -6.17
N PHE A 154 9.78 9.06 -5.77
CA PHE A 154 10.46 10.06 -4.97
C PHE A 154 11.90 10.28 -5.45
N ASP A 155 12.30 11.55 -5.53
CA ASP A 155 13.63 11.96 -5.97
C ASP A 155 14.47 12.55 -4.82
N GLY A 156 14.02 12.38 -3.57
CA GLY A 156 14.69 12.88 -2.38
C GLY A 156 15.69 11.90 -1.75
N THR A 157 16.32 12.34 -0.66
CA THR A 157 17.22 11.49 0.13
C THR A 157 16.43 10.54 1.01
N LEU A 158 17.03 9.40 1.39
CA LEU A 158 16.40 8.44 2.31
C LEU A 158 15.90 9.14 3.60
N ARG A 159 16.67 10.08 4.16
CA ARG A 159 16.29 10.84 5.36
C ARG A 159 15.01 11.68 5.21
N LYS A 160 14.56 11.94 3.99
CA LYS A 160 13.32 12.70 3.70
C LYS A 160 12.12 11.82 3.39
N MET A 161 12.30 10.50 3.27
CA MET A 161 11.20 9.61 2.86
C MET A 161 10.07 9.56 3.88
N GLU A 162 10.39 9.44 5.17
CA GLU A 162 9.38 9.45 6.24
C GLU A 162 8.56 10.75 6.23
N HIS A 163 9.23 11.89 6.11
CA HIS A 163 8.56 13.19 5.99
C HIS A 163 7.70 13.29 4.72
N ALA A 164 8.19 12.77 3.59
CA ALA A 164 7.42 12.73 2.34
C ALA A 164 6.19 11.84 2.46
N ILE A 165 6.29 10.71 3.17
CA ILE A 165 5.16 9.84 3.48
C ILE A 165 4.13 10.59 4.33
N LEU A 166 4.56 11.23 5.41
CA LEU A 166 3.68 11.99 6.28
C LEU A 166 2.91 13.07 5.51
N LEU A 167 3.60 13.86 4.69
CA LEU A 167 2.96 14.88 3.84
C LEU A 167 1.97 14.27 2.85
N ALA A 168 2.32 13.16 2.21
CA ALA A 168 1.43 12.49 1.27
C ALA A 168 0.17 11.97 1.96
N LEU A 169 0.29 11.39 3.15
CA LEU A 169 -0.84 10.91 3.93
C LEU A 169 -1.75 12.05 4.39
N LEU A 170 -1.18 13.16 4.89
CA LEU A 170 -1.94 14.36 5.24
C LEU A 170 -2.72 14.90 4.03
N ASN A 171 -2.07 15.03 2.88
CA ASN A 171 -2.71 15.52 1.65
C ASN A 171 -3.83 14.60 1.15
N ASN A 172 -3.80 13.31 1.47
CA ASN A 172 -4.87 12.36 1.11
C ASN A 172 -6.06 12.46 2.06
N ILE A 173 -5.83 12.60 3.37
CA ILE A 173 -6.91 12.61 4.37
C ILE A 173 -7.55 13.99 4.51
N MET A 174 -6.79 15.08 4.41
CA MET A 174 -7.29 16.44 4.65
C MET A 174 -8.52 16.81 3.80
N PRO A 175 -8.60 16.50 2.49
CA PRO A 175 -9.80 16.78 1.70
C PRO A 175 -11.03 16.02 2.19
N ILE A 176 -10.89 14.74 2.51
CA ILE A 176 -11.99 13.88 3.01
C ILE A 176 -12.49 14.42 4.35
N TRP A 177 -11.56 14.78 5.24
CA TRP A 177 -11.88 15.38 6.52
C TRP A 177 -12.59 16.73 6.36
N GLY A 178 -12.12 17.60 5.45
CA GLY A 178 -12.74 18.90 5.17
C GLY A 178 -14.16 18.78 4.59
N GLU A 179 -14.38 17.86 3.65
CA GLU A 179 -15.70 17.64 3.02
C GLU A 179 -16.78 17.22 4.02
N CYS A 180 -16.44 16.33 4.96
CA CYS A 180 -17.36 15.85 5.99
C CYS A 180 -17.63 16.89 7.08
N TRP A 181 -16.87 17.98 7.15
CA TRP A 181 -16.83 18.80 8.36
C TRP A 181 -17.01 20.30 8.16
N GLU A 182 -16.76 20.82 6.96
CA GLU A 182 -17.12 22.19 6.57
C GLU A 182 -18.58 22.30 6.10
N LYS A 183 -19.23 21.18 5.78
CA LYS A 183 -20.69 21.14 5.56
C LYS A 183 -21.39 21.15 6.92
N GLY A 184 -21.56 22.35 7.49
CA GLY A 184 -22.40 22.55 8.67
C GLY A 184 -23.84 22.09 8.44
N PRO A 185 -24.60 21.81 9.52
CA PRO A 185 -25.98 21.38 9.40
C PRO A 185 -26.82 22.46 8.69
N ASN A 186 -27.53 22.08 7.64
CA ASN A 186 -28.60 22.90 7.04
C ASN A 186 -29.81 22.98 7.96
#